data_AF-A0A7T6API1-F1
#
_entry.id   AF-A0A7T6API1-F1
#
_cell.length_a   1.000
_cell.length_b   1.000
_cell.length_c   1.000
_cell.angle_alpha   90.00
_cell.angle_beta   90.00
_cell.angle_gamma   90.00
#
_symmetry.space_group_name_H-M   'P 1'
#
loop_
_entity.id
_entity.type
_entity.pdbx_description
1 polymer ?
#
loop_
_entity_poly.entity_id
_entity_poly.type
_entity_poly.pdbx_seq_one_letter_code
_entity_poly.pdbx_strand_id
1 'polypeptide(L)'
;MTEPSAIHITSSRLTWLTAMEWVRAHRHIVRWEATPFIPYIAGDNDDLCQEATIAAFKALMKVQNQDSQRLITYFRTIFRTHCLKMAVGIRPALFAYEYLLCTASREEEEYLPEPQPEEIEQAMQRVKDRDRRICRWILEQPFPVSTEETAYHFNLSRRQVCRILQNATDHIIQHQRKMQPKLPTITEFSRKSPLPRKILLLLKRKEIIQDPLTQEDQIGLRVLEQVWGDRNVLRPQISRMSRLAREKFIRTVALSSKWERYAYSRYFNQEPGARLSLQQVIAEIQTTFRFELTKKQISRIRNIRSRAQVARYRDMRKKAREISYIAQTKK
;
A
#
# COMPACT_ATOMS: atom_id res chain seq x y z
N MET A 1 -20.33 -67.92 -2.24
CA MET A 1 -21.26 -66.82 -1.93
C MET A 1 -20.45 -65.72 -1.27
N THR A 2 -20.04 -64.74 -2.07
CA THR A 2 -19.26 -63.58 -1.60
C THR A 2 -20.20 -62.39 -1.56
N GLU A 3 -20.47 -61.89 -0.36
CA GLU A 3 -21.26 -60.68 -0.15
C GLU A 3 -20.59 -59.48 -0.83
N PRO A 4 -21.35 -58.58 -1.46
CA PRO A 4 -20.80 -57.38 -2.07
C PRO A 4 -20.42 -56.37 -0.98
N SER A 5 -19.14 -56.01 -0.96
CA SER A 5 -18.54 -55.06 -0.03
C SER A 5 -19.18 -53.68 -0.17
N ALA A 6 -19.86 -53.21 0.88
CA ALA A 6 -20.36 -51.85 0.96
C ALA A 6 -19.20 -50.86 0.87
N ILE A 7 -19.16 -50.06 -0.20
CA ILE A 7 -18.17 -49.00 -0.39
C ILE A 7 -18.44 -47.94 0.68
N HIS A 8 -17.56 -47.81 1.67
CA HIS A 8 -17.58 -46.69 2.62
C HIS A 8 -17.37 -45.37 1.86
N ILE A 9 -18.46 -44.63 1.63
CA ILE A 9 -18.42 -43.29 1.03
C ILE A 9 -17.89 -42.33 2.11
N THR A 10 -16.73 -41.72 1.87
CA THR A 10 -16.17 -40.67 2.73
C THR A 10 -17.08 -39.44 2.75
N SER A 11 -17.16 -38.73 3.88
CA SER A 11 -18.00 -37.54 4.04
C SER A 11 -17.79 -36.49 2.93
N SER A 12 -16.55 -36.31 2.47
CA SER A 12 -16.21 -35.42 1.34
C SER A 12 -16.80 -35.88 0.01
N ARG A 13 -16.86 -37.20 -0.24
CA ARG A 13 -17.47 -37.76 -1.44
C ARG A 13 -18.98 -37.57 -1.43
N LEU A 14 -19.62 -37.68 -0.27
CA LEU A 14 -21.04 -37.37 -0.11
C LEU A 14 -21.32 -35.89 -0.41
N THR A 15 -20.54 -34.97 0.15
CA THR A 15 -20.68 -33.53 -0.11
C THR A 15 -20.45 -33.18 -1.58
N TRP A 16 -19.51 -33.86 -2.26
CA TRP A 16 -19.28 -33.68 -3.69
C TRP A 16 -20.50 -34.13 -4.52
N LEU A 17 -21.10 -35.28 -4.19
CA LEU A 17 -22.32 -35.75 -4.85
C LEU A 17 -23.49 -34.79 -4.61
N THR A 18 -23.65 -34.29 -3.38
CA THR A 18 -24.65 -33.26 -3.06
C THR A 18 -24.40 -31.97 -3.85
N ALA A 19 -23.15 -31.55 -4.03
CA ALA A 19 -22.80 -30.38 -4.86
C ALA A 19 -23.22 -30.58 -6.32
N MET A 20 -22.94 -31.77 -6.89
CA MET A 20 -23.35 -32.10 -8.26
C MET A 20 -24.86 -32.10 -8.44
N GLU A 21 -25.60 -32.70 -7.51
CA GLU A 21 -27.07 -32.71 -7.52
C GLU A 21 -27.63 -31.30 -7.38
N TRP A 22 -27.06 -30.49 -6.49
CA TRP A 22 -27.46 -29.11 -6.30
C TRP A 22 -27.24 -28.28 -7.56
N VAL A 23 -26.08 -28.37 -8.22
CA VAL A 23 -25.79 -27.67 -9.48
C VAL A 23 -26.73 -28.12 -10.60
N ARG A 24 -27.07 -29.41 -10.66
CA ARG A 24 -28.04 -29.94 -11.63
C ARG A 24 -29.44 -29.38 -11.39
N ALA A 25 -29.87 -29.29 -10.13
CA ALA A 25 -31.15 -28.68 -9.76
C ALA A 25 -31.18 -27.16 -10.00
N HIS A 26 -30.02 -26.49 -9.85
CA HIS A 26 -29.88 -25.04 -9.93
C HIS A 26 -29.15 -24.55 -11.19
N ARG A 27 -29.30 -25.26 -12.32
CA ARG A 27 -28.70 -24.88 -13.61
C ARG A 27 -29.04 -23.45 -14.05
N HIS A 28 -30.22 -22.96 -13.67
CA HIS A 28 -30.63 -21.58 -13.93
C HIS A 28 -29.73 -20.58 -13.20
N ILE A 29 -29.36 -20.82 -11.94
CA ILE A 29 -28.44 -19.97 -11.17
C ILE A 29 -27.05 -19.98 -11.82
N VAL A 30 -26.55 -21.16 -12.19
CA VAL A 30 -25.24 -21.30 -12.85
C VAL A 30 -25.19 -20.50 -14.14
N ARG A 31 -26.18 -20.68 -15.03
CA ARG A 31 -26.24 -19.94 -16.30
C ARG A 31 -26.30 -18.44 -16.06
N TRP A 32 -27.07 -18.02 -15.07
CA TRP A 32 -27.33 -16.61 -14.80
C TRP A 32 -26.11 -15.89 -14.22
N GLU A 33 -25.42 -16.51 -13.27
CA GLU A 33 -24.17 -15.97 -12.73
C GLU A 33 -23.05 -15.97 -13.78
N ALA A 34 -23.06 -16.93 -14.71
CA ALA A 34 -22.08 -17.01 -15.79
C ALA A 34 -22.38 -16.06 -16.97
N THR A 35 -23.65 -15.68 -17.18
CA THR A 35 -24.12 -14.89 -18.34
C THR A 35 -23.23 -13.69 -18.70
N PRO A 36 -22.82 -12.82 -17.76
CA PRO A 36 -21.97 -11.68 -18.10
C PRO A 36 -20.55 -12.06 -18.56
N PHE A 37 -20.10 -13.28 -18.26
CA PHE A 37 -18.76 -13.79 -18.57
C PHE A 37 -18.73 -14.73 -19.80
N ILE A 38 -19.85 -15.38 -20.14
CA ILE A 38 -19.96 -16.35 -21.25
C ILE A 38 -19.29 -15.88 -22.56
N PRO A 39 -19.46 -14.63 -23.03
CA PRO A 39 -18.83 -14.18 -24.28
C PRO A 39 -17.29 -14.17 -24.25
N TYR A 40 -16.69 -14.27 -23.07
CA TYR A 40 -15.26 -14.12 -22.84
C TYR A 40 -14.59 -15.38 -22.28
N ILE A 41 -15.36 -16.44 -22.00
CA ILE A 41 -14.84 -17.69 -21.46
C ILE A 41 -14.33 -18.59 -22.59
N ALA A 42 -13.11 -19.13 -22.45
CA ALA A 42 -12.49 -20.06 -23.41
C ALA A 42 -12.90 -21.53 -23.24
N GLY A 43 -14.01 -21.80 -22.55
CA GLY A 43 -14.48 -23.14 -22.19
C GLY A 43 -15.92 -23.38 -22.62
N ASP A 44 -16.33 -24.64 -22.63
CA ASP A 44 -17.68 -25.03 -23.00
C ASP A 44 -18.64 -25.05 -21.79
N ASN A 45 -19.88 -25.47 -22.03
CA ASN A 45 -20.87 -25.58 -20.95
C ASN A 45 -20.51 -26.64 -19.91
N ASP A 46 -19.70 -27.63 -20.26
CA ASP A 46 -19.29 -28.69 -19.34
C ASP A 46 -18.18 -28.18 -18.42
N ASP A 47 -17.22 -27.41 -18.93
CA ASP A 47 -16.23 -26.68 -18.12
C ASP A 47 -16.91 -25.75 -17.11
N LEU A 48 -17.92 -25.00 -17.57
CA LEU A 48 -18.72 -24.12 -16.71
C LEU A 48 -19.45 -24.89 -15.61
N CYS A 49 -20.01 -26.06 -15.93
CA CYS A 49 -20.70 -26.91 -14.96
C CYS A 49 -19.72 -27.53 -13.95
N GLN A 50 -18.49 -27.87 -14.37
CA GLN A 50 -17.45 -28.36 -13.47
C GLN A 50 -17.02 -27.29 -12.48
N GLU A 51 -16.77 -26.06 -12.95
CA GLU A 51 -16.43 -24.94 -12.08
C GLU A 51 -17.56 -24.56 -11.12
N ALA A 52 -18.82 -24.65 -11.58
CA ALA A 52 -19.98 -24.50 -10.71
C ALA A 52 -20.03 -25.60 -9.64
N THR A 53 -19.72 -26.84 -10.00
CA THR A 53 -19.68 -27.96 -9.04
C THR A 53 -18.60 -27.73 -7.98
N ILE A 54 -17.43 -27.25 -8.37
CA ILE A 54 -16.35 -26.90 -7.44
C ILE A 54 -16.78 -25.77 -6.51
N ALA A 55 -17.44 -24.73 -7.04
CA ALA A 55 -17.94 -23.61 -6.23
C ALA A 55 -19.02 -24.05 -5.23
N ALA A 56 -19.97 -24.90 -5.67
CA ALA A 56 -21.02 -25.44 -4.83
C ALA A 56 -20.47 -26.34 -3.72
N PHE A 57 -19.46 -27.17 -4.05
CA PHE A 57 -18.76 -27.99 -3.06
C PHE A 57 -18.09 -27.13 -1.99
N LYS A 58 -17.35 -26.08 -2.37
CA LYS A 58 -16.72 -25.15 -1.43
C LYS A 58 -17.77 -24.43 -0.56
N ALA A 59 -18.90 -24.04 -1.15
CA ALA A 59 -19.99 -23.39 -0.44
C ALA A 59 -20.64 -24.34 0.60
N LEU A 60 -20.90 -25.60 0.22
CA LEU A 60 -21.43 -26.63 1.13
C LEU A 60 -20.48 -26.93 2.29
N MET A 61 -19.16 -26.92 2.05
CA MET A 61 -18.17 -27.11 3.12
C MET A 61 -18.13 -25.95 4.14
N LYS A 62 -18.58 -24.75 3.76
CA LYS A 62 -18.62 -23.56 4.63
C LYS A 62 -19.94 -23.42 5.39
N VAL A 63 -21.02 -23.97 4.84
CA VAL A 63 -22.37 -23.84 5.38
C VAL A 63 -22.66 -25.05 6.30
N GLN A 64 -22.42 -24.90 7.60
CA GLN A 64 -22.60 -25.97 8.60
C GLN A 64 -24.06 -26.40 8.84
N ASN A 65 -25.02 -25.54 8.49
CA ASN A 65 -26.46 -25.80 8.58
C ASN A 65 -27.07 -25.65 7.19
N GLN A 66 -28.01 -26.52 6.77
CA GLN A 66 -28.64 -26.56 5.43
C GLN A 66 -29.51 -25.33 5.07
N ASP A 67 -29.08 -24.12 5.44
CA ASP A 67 -29.70 -22.87 5.03
C ASP A 67 -29.41 -22.61 3.55
N SER A 68 -30.44 -22.85 2.74
CA SER A 68 -30.38 -22.76 1.28
C SER A 68 -30.04 -21.36 0.79
N GLN A 69 -30.42 -20.31 1.52
CA GLN A 69 -30.12 -18.92 1.13
C GLN A 69 -28.64 -18.61 1.31
N ARG A 70 -28.05 -19.00 2.44
CA ARG A 70 -26.61 -18.82 2.69
C ARG A 70 -25.76 -19.59 1.68
N LEU A 71 -26.18 -20.81 1.34
CA LEU A 71 -25.50 -21.61 0.33
C LEU A 71 -25.46 -20.92 -1.03
N ILE A 72 -26.60 -20.37 -1.48
CA ILE A 72 -26.68 -19.60 -2.73
C ILE A 72 -25.75 -18.40 -2.68
N THR A 73 -25.72 -17.66 -1.57
CA THR A 73 -24.84 -16.50 -1.41
C THR A 73 -23.35 -16.88 -1.53
N TYR A 74 -22.90 -17.89 -0.79
CA TYR A 74 -21.51 -18.37 -0.90
C TYR A 74 -21.18 -18.90 -2.29
N PHE A 75 -22.10 -19.66 -2.88
CA PHE A 75 -21.95 -20.18 -4.23
C PHE A 75 -21.74 -19.05 -5.24
N ARG A 76 -22.58 -18.01 -5.21
CA ARG A 76 -22.50 -16.87 -6.13
C ARG A 76 -21.14 -16.18 -6.09
N THR A 77 -20.63 -15.89 -4.90
CA THR A 77 -19.33 -15.20 -4.73
C THR A 77 -18.18 -16.03 -5.29
N ILE A 78 -18.11 -17.32 -4.93
CA ILE A 78 -17.06 -18.22 -5.38
C ILE A 78 -17.15 -18.44 -6.89
N PHE A 79 -18.35 -18.69 -7.40
CA PHE A 79 -18.58 -19.02 -8.79
C PHE A 79 -18.33 -17.83 -9.74
N ARG A 80 -18.72 -16.60 -9.35
CA ARG A 80 -18.36 -15.38 -10.11
C ARG A 80 -16.85 -15.21 -10.24
N THR A 81 -16.12 -15.49 -9.18
CA THR A 81 -14.65 -15.42 -9.18
C THR A 81 -14.05 -16.44 -10.15
N HIS A 82 -14.61 -17.65 -10.19
CA HIS A 82 -14.20 -18.69 -11.14
C HIS A 82 -14.53 -18.28 -12.59
N CYS A 83 -15.73 -17.76 -12.85
CA CYS A 83 -16.12 -17.26 -14.18
C CYS A 83 -15.20 -16.13 -14.66
N LEU A 84 -14.82 -15.20 -13.77
CA LEU A 84 -13.87 -14.14 -14.10
C LEU A 84 -12.49 -14.70 -14.47
N LYS A 85 -11.98 -15.68 -13.70
CA LYS A 85 -10.69 -16.34 -14.01
C LYS A 85 -10.71 -17.02 -15.39
N MET A 86 -11.81 -17.70 -15.72
CA MET A 86 -11.99 -18.31 -17.03
C MET A 86 -12.10 -17.27 -18.15
N ALA A 87 -12.72 -16.12 -17.88
CA ALA A 87 -12.86 -15.03 -18.84
C ALA A 87 -11.55 -14.27 -19.12
N VAL A 88 -10.65 -14.16 -18.13
CA VAL A 88 -9.35 -13.47 -18.27
C VAL A 88 -8.42 -14.15 -19.29
N GLY A 89 -8.65 -15.43 -19.61
CA GLY A 89 -7.91 -16.17 -20.63
C GLY A 89 -8.10 -15.66 -22.07
N ILE A 90 -9.20 -14.96 -22.36
CA ILE A 90 -9.44 -14.30 -23.65
C ILE A 90 -9.36 -12.80 -23.39
N ARG A 91 -8.33 -12.13 -23.89
CA ARG A 91 -8.26 -10.65 -23.88
C ARG A 91 -9.02 -10.09 -25.09
N PRO A 92 -10.25 -9.57 -24.94
CA PRO A 92 -10.73 -8.54 -25.87
C PRO A 92 -9.95 -7.25 -25.58
N ALA A 93 -9.23 -6.78 -26.58
CA ALA A 93 -8.69 -5.43 -26.57
C ALA A 93 -9.87 -4.45 -26.41
N LEU A 94 -9.79 -3.57 -25.40
CA LEU A 94 -10.81 -2.58 -24.99
C LEU A 94 -11.80 -3.04 -23.91
N PHE A 95 -11.29 -3.35 -22.73
CA PHE A 95 -11.96 -2.96 -21.48
C PHE A 95 -10.96 -2.20 -20.62
N ALA A 96 -11.28 -0.95 -20.28
CA ALA A 96 -10.45 -0.09 -19.44
C ALA A 96 -10.49 -0.58 -17.99
N TYR A 97 -9.61 -1.51 -17.66
CA TYR A 97 -9.34 -1.97 -16.30
C TYR A 97 -8.03 -1.35 -15.81
N GLU A 98 -8.09 -0.09 -15.36
CA GLU A 98 -6.99 0.51 -14.58
C GLU A 98 -7.15 0.32 -13.07
N TYR A 99 -8.16 -0.43 -12.62
CA TYR A 99 -8.30 -0.82 -11.23
C TYR A 99 -8.77 -2.27 -11.16
N LEU A 100 -7.80 -3.19 -11.09
CA LEU A 100 -7.78 -4.35 -10.20
C LEU A 100 -6.47 -5.09 -10.49
N LEU A 101 -5.45 -4.74 -9.72
CA LEU A 101 -4.22 -5.52 -9.63
C LEU A 101 -4.60 -6.94 -9.18
N CYS A 102 -4.37 -7.93 -10.04
CA CYS A 102 -4.35 -9.34 -9.63
C CYS A 102 -3.14 -9.56 -8.71
N THR A 103 -3.32 -9.37 -7.41
CA THR A 103 -2.45 -9.91 -6.38
C THR A 103 -2.77 -11.39 -6.21
N ALA A 104 -2.22 -12.24 -7.09
CA ALA A 104 -2.14 -13.66 -6.82
C ALA A 104 -1.13 -13.88 -5.67
N SER A 105 -1.55 -13.55 -4.45
CA SER A 105 -0.75 -13.65 -3.22
C SER A 105 -1.71 -13.81 -2.05
N ARG A 106 -2.21 -15.03 -1.85
CA ARG A 106 -2.75 -15.54 -0.58
C ARG A 106 -3.54 -14.50 0.22
N GLU A 107 -4.68 -14.08 -0.31
CA GLU A 107 -5.55 -13.11 0.35
C GLU A 107 -6.36 -13.83 1.45
N GLU A 108 -6.12 -13.44 2.71
CA GLU A 108 -7.17 -13.40 3.71
C GLU A 108 -8.29 -12.54 3.08
N GLU A 109 -9.40 -13.18 2.72
CA GLU A 109 -10.57 -12.50 2.15
C GLU A 109 -11.04 -11.43 3.14
N GLU A 110 -10.67 -10.17 2.87
CA GLU A 110 -11.21 -9.02 3.57
C GLU A 110 -12.70 -8.93 3.21
N TYR A 111 -13.54 -9.45 4.10
CA TYR A 111 -15.00 -9.42 4.00
C TYR A 111 -15.43 -7.95 3.91
N LEU A 112 -15.71 -7.46 2.69
CA LEU A 112 -16.41 -6.19 2.52
C LEU A 112 -17.88 -6.44 2.88
N PRO A 113 -18.40 -5.87 3.99
CA PRO A 113 -19.80 -6.00 4.32
C PRO A 113 -20.66 -5.40 3.20
N GLU A 114 -21.83 -5.98 2.95
CA GLU A 114 -22.79 -5.38 2.03
C GLU A 114 -23.10 -3.93 2.46
N PRO A 115 -23.12 -2.98 1.51
CA PRO A 115 -23.35 -1.58 1.83
C PRO A 115 -24.70 -1.42 2.54
N GLN A 116 -24.70 -0.70 3.66
CA GLN A 116 -25.92 -0.51 4.45
C GLN A 116 -26.98 0.21 3.61
N PRO A 117 -28.29 -0.07 3.80
CA PRO A 117 -29.38 0.54 3.02
C PRO A 117 -29.30 2.08 3.00
N GLU A 118 -28.84 2.67 4.10
CA GLU A 118 -28.65 4.12 4.26
C GLU A 118 -27.57 4.69 3.32
N GLU A 119 -26.48 3.95 3.09
CA GLU A 119 -25.40 4.34 2.18
C GLU A 119 -25.86 4.30 0.72
N ILE A 120 -26.67 3.29 0.38
CA ILE A 120 -27.29 3.14 -0.93
C ILE A 120 -28.26 4.30 -1.18
N GLU A 121 -29.11 4.61 -0.21
CA GLU A 121 -30.08 5.69 -0.34
C GLU A 121 -29.40 7.06 -0.46
N GLN A 122 -28.36 7.31 0.34
CA GLN A 122 -27.53 8.49 0.21
C GLN A 122 -26.86 8.58 -1.17
N ALA A 123 -26.28 7.50 -1.69
CA ALA A 123 -25.68 7.49 -3.02
C ALA A 123 -26.72 7.79 -4.11
N MET A 124 -27.92 7.24 -3.95
CA MET A 124 -29.03 7.39 -4.90
C MET A 124 -29.63 8.80 -4.90
N GLN A 125 -29.71 9.48 -3.77
CA GLN A 125 -30.16 10.88 -3.65
C GLN A 125 -29.37 11.89 -4.51
N ARG A 126 -28.25 11.47 -5.08
CA ARG A 126 -27.35 12.33 -5.88
C ARG A 126 -27.43 12.08 -7.38
N VAL A 127 -28.10 11.00 -7.79
CA VAL A 127 -28.44 10.70 -9.19
C VAL A 127 -29.68 11.50 -9.57
N LYS A 128 -29.79 12.00 -10.81
CA LYS A 128 -30.98 12.75 -11.28
C LYS A 128 -32.26 11.94 -11.08
N ASP A 129 -33.38 12.57 -10.74
CA ASP A 129 -34.60 11.87 -10.32
C ASP A 129 -35.10 10.82 -11.31
N ARG A 130 -35.00 11.09 -12.62
CA ARG A 130 -35.37 10.14 -13.68
C ARG A 130 -34.43 8.92 -13.71
N ASP A 131 -33.13 9.17 -13.64
CA ASP A 131 -32.08 8.16 -13.67
C ASP A 131 -32.10 7.31 -12.39
N ARG A 132 -32.39 7.96 -11.25
CA ARG A 132 -32.56 7.33 -9.93
C ARG A 132 -33.73 6.36 -9.91
N ARG A 133 -34.87 6.71 -10.53
CA ARG A 133 -36.03 5.80 -10.63
C ARG A 133 -35.69 4.53 -11.41
N ILE A 134 -34.92 4.66 -12.49
CA ILE A 134 -34.49 3.51 -13.31
C ILE A 134 -33.50 2.65 -12.51
N CYS A 135 -32.47 3.25 -11.92
CA CYS A 135 -31.50 2.52 -11.09
C CYS A 135 -32.17 1.85 -9.88
N ARG A 136 -33.11 2.54 -9.19
CA ARG A 136 -33.84 1.99 -8.05
C ARG A 136 -34.70 0.81 -8.48
N TRP A 137 -35.45 0.95 -9.57
CA TRP A 137 -36.26 -0.15 -10.09
C TRP A 137 -35.40 -1.37 -10.40
N ILE A 138 -34.23 -1.21 -11.05
CA ILE A 138 -33.29 -2.31 -11.34
C ILE A 138 -32.81 -2.98 -10.04
N LEU A 139 -32.45 -2.19 -9.03
CA LEU A 139 -31.95 -2.70 -7.74
C LEU A 139 -33.04 -3.39 -6.90
N GLU A 140 -34.30 -3.03 -7.08
CA GLU A 140 -35.46 -3.63 -6.40
C GLU A 140 -35.91 -4.95 -7.05
N GLN A 141 -35.35 -5.33 -8.21
CA GLN A 141 -35.75 -6.56 -8.87
C GLN A 141 -35.20 -7.78 -8.11
N PRO A 142 -36.03 -8.83 -7.92
CA PRO A 142 -35.58 -10.07 -7.30
C PRO A 142 -34.49 -10.79 -8.12
N PHE A 143 -34.32 -10.39 -9.38
CA PHE A 143 -33.40 -10.94 -10.36
C PHE A 143 -32.78 -9.79 -11.19
N PRO A 144 -31.44 -9.72 -11.41
CA PRO A 144 -30.78 -8.95 -12.46
C PRO A 144 -31.56 -8.88 -13.76
N VAL A 145 -31.94 -7.65 -14.09
CA VAL A 145 -32.71 -7.32 -15.28
C VAL A 145 -31.77 -6.81 -16.36
N SER A 146 -32.00 -7.27 -17.58
CA SER A 146 -31.24 -6.85 -18.74
C SER A 146 -31.52 -5.40 -19.11
N THR A 147 -30.58 -4.79 -19.83
CA THR A 147 -30.79 -3.44 -20.40
C THR A 147 -31.96 -3.39 -21.40
N GLU A 148 -32.37 -4.54 -21.95
CA GLU A 148 -33.48 -4.66 -22.90
C GLU A 148 -34.83 -4.69 -22.18
N GLU A 149 -34.95 -5.47 -21.11
CA GLU A 149 -36.15 -5.49 -20.26
C GLU A 149 -36.36 -4.15 -19.57
N THR A 150 -35.28 -3.50 -19.13
CA THR A 150 -35.33 -2.14 -18.58
C THR A 150 -35.78 -1.13 -19.64
N ALA A 151 -35.28 -1.25 -20.87
CA ALA A 151 -35.66 -0.39 -21.98
C ALA A 151 -37.15 -0.54 -22.31
N TYR A 152 -37.66 -1.77 -22.31
CA TYR A 152 -39.08 -2.06 -22.49
C TYR A 152 -39.93 -1.46 -21.37
N HIS A 153 -39.56 -1.69 -20.11
CA HIS A 153 -40.31 -1.20 -18.94
C HIS A 153 -40.43 0.33 -18.89
N PHE A 154 -39.37 1.05 -19.23
CA PHE A 154 -39.36 2.52 -19.20
C PHE A 154 -39.69 3.19 -20.54
N ASN A 155 -40.02 2.41 -21.57
CA ASN A 155 -40.23 2.86 -22.95
C ASN A 155 -39.07 3.74 -23.46
N LEU A 156 -37.85 3.24 -23.28
CA LEU A 156 -36.61 3.88 -23.71
C LEU A 156 -35.90 3.00 -24.73
N SER A 157 -34.99 3.59 -25.50
CA SER A 157 -34.04 2.78 -26.27
C SER A 157 -32.99 2.15 -25.35
N ARG A 158 -32.51 0.95 -25.71
CA ARG A 158 -31.39 0.27 -25.01
C ARG A 158 -30.18 1.19 -24.82
N ARG A 159 -29.85 2.01 -25.83
CA ARG A 159 -28.75 2.99 -25.76
C ARG A 159 -28.97 4.05 -24.69
N GLN A 160 -30.20 4.53 -24.51
CA GLN A 160 -30.53 5.50 -23.46
C GLN A 160 -30.39 4.89 -22.08
N VAL A 161 -30.86 3.65 -21.88
CA VAL A 161 -30.69 2.92 -20.61
C VAL A 161 -29.20 2.75 -20.28
N CYS A 162 -28.39 2.26 -21.23
CA CYS A 162 -26.94 2.13 -21.02
C CYS A 162 -26.28 3.46 -20.63
N ARG A 163 -26.65 4.57 -21.29
CA ARG A 163 -26.10 5.90 -20.99
C ARG A 163 -26.50 6.40 -19.61
N ILE A 164 -27.74 6.13 -19.20
CA ILE A 164 -28.25 6.47 -17.85
C ILE A 164 -27.44 5.71 -16.79
N LEU A 165 -27.26 4.40 -16.98
CA LEU A 165 -26.48 3.57 -16.06
C LEU A 165 -25.02 4.04 -15.97
N GLN A 166 -24.38 4.28 -17.12
CA GLN A 166 -23.01 4.77 -17.18
C GLN A 166 -22.85 6.10 -16.43
N ASN A 167 -23.76 7.06 -16.67
CA ASN A 167 -23.72 8.35 -15.99
C ASN A 167 -23.93 8.20 -14.47
N ALA A 168 -24.86 7.33 -14.05
CA ALA A 168 -25.13 7.09 -12.65
C ALA A 168 -23.91 6.47 -11.95
N THR A 169 -23.27 5.45 -12.57
CA THR A 169 -22.05 4.84 -12.03
C THR A 169 -20.90 5.83 -11.98
N ASP A 170 -20.69 6.61 -13.05
CA ASP A 170 -19.62 7.63 -13.09
C ASP A 170 -19.81 8.70 -12.01
N HIS A 171 -21.05 9.15 -11.77
CA HIS A 171 -21.38 10.10 -10.71
C HIS A 171 -21.08 9.52 -9.32
N ILE A 172 -21.46 8.27 -9.07
CA ILE A 172 -21.20 7.59 -7.80
C ILE A 172 -19.68 7.39 -7.60
N ILE A 173 -18.96 6.94 -8.62
CA ILE A 173 -17.51 6.69 -8.58
C ILE A 173 -16.73 7.99 -8.34
N GLN A 174 -17.04 9.06 -9.08
CA GLN A 174 -16.40 10.36 -8.89
C GLN A 174 -16.60 10.91 -7.48
N HIS A 175 -17.77 10.67 -6.90
CA HIS A 175 -18.07 11.11 -5.55
C HIS A 175 -17.36 10.26 -4.49
N GLN A 176 -17.32 8.93 -4.65
CA GLN A 176 -16.51 8.06 -3.79
C GLN A 176 -15.03 8.48 -3.79
N ARG A 177 -14.48 8.83 -4.96
CA ARG A 177 -13.11 9.37 -5.08
C ARG A 177 -12.91 10.72 -4.37
N LYS A 178 -13.94 11.56 -4.29
CA LYS A 178 -13.91 12.82 -3.53
C LYS A 178 -14.03 12.61 -2.02
N MET A 179 -14.77 11.57 -1.60
CA MET A 179 -15.01 11.25 -0.19
C MET A 179 -13.90 10.43 0.46
N GLN A 180 -13.08 9.70 -0.33
CA GLN A 180 -11.87 9.10 0.21
C GLN A 180 -10.96 10.21 0.73
N PRO A 181 -10.64 10.24 2.04
CA PRO A 181 -9.78 11.26 2.59
C PRO A 181 -8.43 11.14 1.89
N LYS A 182 -8.07 12.16 1.11
CA LYS A 182 -6.78 12.20 0.43
C LYS A 182 -5.69 12.09 1.49
N LEU A 183 -5.02 10.94 1.53
CA LEU A 183 -3.95 10.70 2.48
C LEU A 183 -2.84 11.74 2.26
N PRO A 184 -2.37 12.41 3.33
CA PRO A 184 -1.38 13.46 3.19
C PRO A 184 -0.05 12.87 2.71
N THR A 185 0.55 13.52 1.73
CA THR A 185 1.91 13.15 1.30
C THR A 185 2.94 13.55 2.36
N ILE A 186 4.12 12.94 2.33
CA ILE A 186 5.24 13.33 3.20
C ILE A 186 5.55 14.83 3.08
N THR A 187 5.43 15.38 1.87
CA THR A 187 5.72 16.80 1.62
C THR A 187 4.70 17.70 2.31
N GLU A 188 3.40 17.37 2.23
CA GLU A 188 2.34 18.13 2.90
C GLU A 188 2.44 18.02 4.42
N PHE A 189 2.71 16.82 4.95
CA PHE A 189 2.90 16.60 6.38
C PHE A 189 4.09 17.40 6.93
N SER A 190 5.23 17.37 6.23
CA SER A 190 6.45 18.07 6.66
C SER A 190 6.32 19.59 6.75
N ARG A 191 5.32 20.19 6.10
CA ARG A 191 5.05 21.64 6.19
C ARG A 191 4.34 22.03 7.49
N LYS A 192 3.60 21.09 8.09
CA LYS A 192 2.82 21.31 9.32
C LYS A 192 3.50 20.73 10.56
N SER A 193 4.47 19.85 10.34
CA SER A 193 5.18 19.10 11.38
C SER A 193 6.51 19.77 11.78
N PRO A 194 6.92 19.69 13.06
CA PRO A 194 8.29 20.01 13.48
C PRO A 194 9.32 19.01 12.94
N LEU A 195 8.89 17.85 12.42
CA LEU A 195 9.78 16.83 11.87
C LEU A 195 10.37 17.28 10.53
N PRO A 196 11.71 17.34 10.40
CA PRO A 196 12.33 17.71 9.15
C PRO A 196 11.99 16.71 8.04
N ARG A 197 11.65 17.20 6.84
CA ARG A 197 11.37 16.36 5.65
C ARG A 197 12.43 15.28 5.40
N LYS A 198 13.70 15.58 5.67
CA LYS A 198 14.82 14.63 5.51
C LYS A 198 14.66 13.38 6.39
N ILE A 199 14.07 13.52 7.58
CA ILE A 199 13.82 12.41 8.50
C ILE A 199 12.66 11.57 7.99
N LEU A 200 11.57 12.19 7.55
CA LEU A 200 10.44 11.46 6.96
C LEU A 200 10.86 10.66 5.72
N LEU A 201 11.70 11.24 4.84
CA LEU A 201 12.27 10.52 3.71
C LEU A 201 13.21 9.38 4.13
N LEU A 202 13.90 9.51 5.26
CA LEU A 202 14.72 8.43 5.82
C LEU A 202 13.83 7.29 6.34
N LEU A 203 12.72 7.62 7.01
CA LEU A 203 11.74 6.63 7.47
C LEU A 203 11.10 5.89 6.30
N LYS A 204 10.69 6.61 5.24
CA LYS A 204 10.19 6.00 4.00
C LYS A 204 11.21 5.04 3.37
N ARG A 205 12.47 5.47 3.25
CA ARG A 205 13.54 4.62 2.70
C ARG A 205 13.78 3.36 3.54
N LYS A 206 13.50 3.44 4.84
CA LYS A 206 13.58 2.30 5.76
C LYS A 206 12.28 1.49 5.83
N GLU A 207 11.30 1.81 5.00
CA GLU A 207 10.00 1.14 4.95
C GLU A 207 9.24 1.19 6.29
N ILE A 208 9.51 2.21 7.12
CA ILE A 208 8.83 2.43 8.40
C ILE A 208 7.50 3.18 8.21
N ILE A 209 7.43 4.03 7.17
CA ILE A 209 6.22 4.78 6.81
C ILE A 209 6.03 4.74 5.29
N GLN A 210 4.80 4.92 4.83
CA GLN A 210 4.44 4.98 3.42
C GLN A 210 4.33 6.42 2.90
N ASP A 211 4.12 6.57 1.59
CA ASP A 211 3.85 7.85 0.95
C ASP A 211 2.93 7.60 -0.24
N PRO A 212 1.64 7.96 -0.16
CA PRO A 212 1.03 8.83 0.87
C PRO A 212 0.92 8.17 2.27
N LEU A 213 0.90 8.99 3.32
CA LEU A 213 0.95 8.54 4.72
C LEU A 213 -0.37 7.88 5.12
N THR A 214 -0.30 6.64 5.60
CA THR A 214 -1.47 5.94 6.15
C THR A 214 -1.92 6.58 7.47
N GLN A 215 -3.08 6.16 7.98
CA GLN A 215 -3.55 6.63 9.28
C GLN A 215 -2.62 6.17 10.42
N GLU A 216 -2.08 4.96 10.33
CA GLU A 216 -1.11 4.42 11.29
C GLU A 216 0.20 5.22 11.28
N ASP A 217 0.70 5.55 10.09
CA ASP A 217 1.89 6.39 9.94
C ASP A 217 1.69 7.74 10.64
N GLN A 218 0.52 8.35 10.46
CA GLN A 218 0.21 9.64 11.09
C GLN A 218 0.15 9.55 12.61
N ILE A 219 -0.38 8.45 13.17
CA ILE A 219 -0.40 8.24 14.62
C ILE A 219 1.03 8.11 15.14
N GLY A 220 1.86 7.26 14.53
CA GLY A 220 3.25 7.08 14.91
C GLY A 220 4.08 8.36 14.79
N LEU A 221 3.85 9.14 13.73
CA LEU A 221 4.53 10.42 13.53
C LEU A 221 4.11 11.48 14.56
N ARG A 222 2.85 11.52 15.01
CA ARG A 222 2.42 12.43 16.09
C ARG A 222 3.12 12.14 17.41
N VAL A 223 3.33 10.87 17.74
CA VAL A 223 4.14 10.49 18.92
C VAL A 223 5.58 10.97 18.75
N LEU A 224 6.15 10.77 17.55
CA LEU A 224 7.51 11.22 17.26
C LEU A 224 7.64 12.75 17.33
N GLU A 225 6.63 13.51 16.91
CA GLU A 225 6.60 14.98 17.04
C GLU A 225 6.73 15.45 18.48
N GLN A 226 6.06 14.78 19.42
CA GLN A 226 6.09 15.15 20.84
C GLN A 226 7.47 14.98 21.48
N VAL A 227 8.23 13.98 21.03
CA VAL A 227 9.57 13.67 21.59
C VAL A 227 10.71 14.25 20.73
N TRP A 228 10.39 14.90 19.60
CA TRP A 228 11.40 15.35 18.66
C TRP A 228 12.25 16.47 19.24
N GLY A 229 13.55 16.21 19.40
CA GLY A 229 14.48 17.19 19.97
C GLY A 229 14.43 17.28 21.51
N ASP A 230 13.61 16.46 22.17
CA ASP A 230 13.56 16.41 23.63
C ASP A 230 14.91 15.94 24.20
N ARG A 231 15.49 16.72 25.12
CA ARG A 231 16.82 16.46 25.69
C ARG A 231 16.84 15.21 26.57
N ASN A 232 15.76 14.94 27.29
CA ASN A 232 15.62 13.79 28.18
C ASN A 232 15.47 12.49 27.38
N VAL A 233 14.88 12.56 26.19
CA VAL A 233 14.78 11.42 25.26
C VAL A 233 16.08 11.24 24.46
N LEU A 234 16.74 12.33 24.04
CA LEU A 234 17.99 12.26 23.27
C LEU A 234 19.20 11.80 24.10
N ARG A 235 19.30 12.18 25.37
CA ARG A 235 20.40 11.77 26.27
C ARG A 235 20.61 10.25 26.33
N PRO A 236 19.59 9.42 26.62
CA PRO A 236 19.74 7.97 26.65
C PRO A 236 19.97 7.36 25.26
N GLN A 237 19.51 7.99 24.18
CA GLN A 237 19.83 7.53 22.82
C GLN A 237 21.31 7.71 22.51
N ILE A 238 21.88 8.87 22.86
CA ILE A 238 23.28 9.20 22.61
C ILE A 238 24.20 8.48 23.61
N SER A 239 23.76 8.19 24.84
CA SER A 239 24.58 7.51 25.86
C SER A 239 25.00 6.09 25.44
N ARG A 240 24.24 5.43 24.57
CA ARG A 240 24.59 4.14 23.98
C ARG A 240 25.85 4.20 23.11
N MET A 241 26.28 5.38 22.69
CA MET A 241 27.50 5.59 21.92
C MET A 241 28.71 5.77 22.84
N SER A 242 29.87 5.24 22.44
CA SER A 242 31.13 5.51 23.15
C SER A 242 31.42 7.01 23.25
N ARG A 243 32.17 7.44 24.26
CA ARG A 243 32.54 8.86 24.44
C ARG A 243 33.15 9.45 23.17
N LEU A 244 34.07 8.73 22.54
CA LEU A 244 34.72 9.15 21.29
C LEU A 244 33.70 9.27 20.13
N ALA A 245 32.77 8.33 20.02
CA ALA A 245 31.71 8.38 19.00
C ALA A 245 30.76 9.57 19.22
N ARG A 246 30.39 9.86 20.48
CA ARG A 246 29.57 11.03 20.85
C ARG A 246 30.24 12.35 20.46
N GLU A 247 31.51 12.52 20.83
CA GLU A 247 32.26 13.74 20.51
C GLU A 247 32.39 13.93 18.99
N LYS A 248 32.67 12.86 18.23
CA LYS A 248 32.72 12.89 16.76
C LYS A 248 31.36 13.21 16.13
N PHE A 249 30.28 12.62 16.65
CA PHE A 249 28.92 12.88 16.20
C PHE A 249 28.54 14.34 16.40
N ILE A 250 28.75 14.89 17.59
CA ILE A 250 28.43 16.30 17.91
C ILE A 250 29.21 17.26 16.99
N ARG A 251 30.49 17.00 16.72
CA ARG A 251 31.31 17.84 15.82
C ARG A 251 30.75 17.88 14.39
N THR A 252 30.17 16.78 13.95
CA THR A 252 29.73 16.57 12.56
C THR A 252 28.23 16.69 12.36
N VAL A 253 27.44 16.98 13.40
CA VAL A 253 25.97 17.02 13.34
C VAL A 253 25.41 17.99 12.29
N ALA A 254 26.09 19.13 12.08
CA ALA A 254 25.71 20.14 11.10
C ALA A 254 26.20 19.84 9.66
N LEU A 255 26.89 18.70 9.45
CA LEU A 255 27.40 18.24 8.16
C LEU A 255 26.44 17.21 7.60
N SER A 256 25.54 17.70 6.74
CA SER A 256 24.39 16.97 6.22
C SER A 256 24.75 15.89 5.21
N SER A 257 25.83 16.10 4.45
CA SER A 257 26.24 15.27 3.32
C SER A 257 27.46 14.40 3.65
N LYS A 258 27.62 13.29 2.93
CA LYS A 258 28.78 12.38 3.10
C LYS A 258 30.09 13.09 2.74
N TRP A 259 30.09 13.88 1.66
CA TRP A 259 31.26 14.65 1.23
C TRP A 259 31.63 15.77 2.22
N GLU A 260 30.65 16.41 2.88
CA GLU A 260 30.92 17.43 3.92
C GLU A 260 31.64 16.80 5.12
N ARG A 261 31.20 15.61 5.54
CA ARG A 261 31.85 14.83 6.61
C ARG A 261 33.24 14.35 6.20
N TYR A 262 33.42 13.96 4.94
CA TYR A 262 34.74 13.63 4.39
C TYR A 262 35.68 14.83 4.43
N ALA A 263 35.25 16.00 3.94
CA ALA A 263 36.03 17.24 3.96
C ALA A 263 36.47 17.60 5.40
N TYR A 264 35.53 17.52 6.35
CA TYR A 264 35.83 17.75 7.76
C TYR A 264 36.91 16.77 8.28
N SER A 265 36.75 15.48 7.98
CA SER A 265 37.70 14.44 8.38
C SER A 265 39.10 14.69 7.81
N ARG A 266 39.20 15.11 6.54
CA ARG A 266 40.49 15.41 5.88
C ARG A 266 41.22 16.56 6.56
N TYR A 267 40.55 17.68 6.83
CA TYR A 267 41.17 18.80 7.53
C TYR A 267 41.47 18.50 9.01
N PHE A 268 40.59 17.75 9.68
CA PHE A 268 40.76 17.42 11.09
C PHE A 268 41.97 16.50 11.32
N ASN A 269 42.17 15.52 10.43
CA ASN A 269 43.26 14.54 10.50
C ASN A 269 44.50 14.94 9.69
N GLN A 270 44.60 16.20 9.24
CA GLN A 270 45.78 16.70 8.53
C GLN A 270 47.05 16.53 9.39
N GLU A 271 48.13 16.04 8.81
CA GLU A 271 49.39 15.85 9.52
C GLU A 271 49.95 17.18 10.06
N PRO A 272 50.64 17.17 11.22
CA PRO A 272 51.39 18.33 11.70
C PRO A 272 52.44 18.76 10.68
N GLY A 273 52.56 20.07 10.41
CA GLY A 273 53.56 20.61 9.47
C GLY A 273 53.17 20.54 7.99
N ALA A 274 52.37 19.56 7.56
CA ALA A 274 51.88 19.50 6.19
C ALA A 274 50.84 20.62 5.92
N ARG A 275 50.81 21.19 4.71
CA ARG A 275 49.76 22.13 4.27
C ARG A 275 48.79 21.41 3.33
N LEU A 276 47.52 21.33 3.75
CA LEU A 276 46.44 20.81 2.90
C LEU A 276 45.74 21.98 2.19
N SER A 277 45.86 22.03 0.86
CA SER A 277 45.24 23.09 0.06
C SER A 277 43.75 22.84 -0.16
N LEU A 278 43.00 23.93 -0.37
CA LEU A 278 41.57 23.84 -0.67
C LEU A 278 41.32 23.12 -2.01
N GLN A 279 42.15 23.37 -3.01
CA GLN A 279 42.04 22.75 -4.34
C GLN A 279 42.25 21.24 -4.29
N GLN A 280 43.23 20.77 -3.51
CA GLN A 280 43.43 19.32 -3.30
C GLN A 280 42.18 18.66 -2.72
N VAL A 281 41.59 19.24 -1.67
CA VAL A 281 40.37 18.67 -1.05
C VAL A 281 39.17 18.71 -2.01
N ILE A 282 39.05 19.76 -2.82
CA ILE A 282 38.01 19.85 -3.87
C ILE A 282 38.19 18.72 -4.87
N ALA A 283 39.40 18.54 -5.41
CA ALA A 283 39.71 17.48 -6.36
C ALA A 283 39.46 16.08 -5.75
N GLU A 284 39.92 15.83 -4.52
CA GLU A 284 39.66 14.58 -3.79
C GLU A 284 38.15 14.30 -3.69
N ILE A 285 37.34 15.31 -3.36
CA ILE A 285 35.89 15.18 -3.23
C ILE A 285 35.24 14.90 -4.59
N GLN A 286 35.58 15.65 -5.62
CA GLN A 286 35.00 15.47 -6.95
C GLN A 286 35.30 14.07 -7.50
N THR A 287 36.54 13.60 -7.32
CA THR A 287 36.96 12.25 -7.73
C THR A 287 36.25 11.15 -6.91
N THR A 288 36.23 11.29 -5.58
CA THR A 288 35.66 10.24 -4.68
C THR A 288 34.14 10.13 -4.80
N PHE A 289 33.45 11.26 -4.95
CA PHE A 289 31.99 11.30 -4.95
C PHE A 289 31.38 11.47 -6.35
N ARG A 290 32.21 11.55 -7.40
CA ARG A 290 31.83 11.59 -8.81
C ARG A 290 30.82 12.71 -9.14
N PHE A 291 31.05 13.91 -8.61
CA PHE A 291 30.24 15.08 -8.94
C PHE A 291 31.06 16.37 -8.86
N GLU A 292 30.62 17.41 -9.57
CA GLU A 292 31.29 18.70 -9.53
C GLU A 292 30.76 19.62 -8.43
N LEU A 293 31.67 20.29 -7.72
CA LEU A 293 31.31 21.19 -6.63
C LEU A 293 30.91 22.57 -7.15
N THR A 294 29.70 23.00 -6.81
CA THR A 294 29.23 24.37 -7.08
C THR A 294 29.98 25.41 -6.25
N LYS A 295 29.97 26.68 -6.69
CA LYS A 295 30.57 27.81 -5.93
C LYS A 295 30.09 27.87 -4.47
N LYS A 296 28.79 27.62 -4.23
CA LYS A 296 28.21 27.57 -2.87
C LYS A 296 28.80 26.42 -2.03
N GLN A 297 28.96 25.23 -2.62
CA GLN A 297 29.57 24.08 -1.94
C GLN A 297 31.06 24.31 -1.68
N ILE A 298 31.79 24.96 -2.59
CA ILE A 298 33.19 25.36 -2.37
C ILE A 298 33.31 26.32 -1.18
N SER A 299 32.43 27.33 -1.10
CA SER A 299 32.37 28.22 0.08
C SER A 299 32.07 27.45 1.37
N ARG A 300 31.20 26.42 1.31
CA ARG A 300 30.90 25.54 2.44
C ARG A 300 32.14 24.79 2.92
N ILE A 301 33.00 24.32 2.01
CA ILE A 301 34.26 23.64 2.35
C ILE A 301 35.19 24.56 3.14
N ARG A 302 35.26 25.86 2.80
CA ARG A 302 36.06 26.83 3.58
C ARG A 302 35.59 26.91 5.04
N ASN A 303 34.28 26.98 5.26
CA ASN A 303 33.71 26.99 6.61
C ASN A 303 33.98 25.69 7.36
N ILE A 304 33.92 24.54 6.66
CA ILE A 304 34.26 23.23 7.22
C ILE A 304 35.72 23.19 7.65
N ARG A 305 36.65 23.72 6.83
CA ARG A 305 38.07 23.83 7.16
C ARG A 305 38.29 24.60 8.46
N SER A 306 37.75 25.81 8.58
CA SER A 306 37.90 26.62 9.80
C SER A 306 37.36 25.90 11.04
N ARG A 307 36.20 25.24 10.93
CA ARG A 307 35.62 24.44 12.03
C ARG A 307 36.52 23.27 12.43
N ALA A 308 37.05 22.54 11.45
CA ALA A 308 37.95 21.41 11.70
C ALA A 308 39.25 21.86 12.37
N GLN A 309 39.84 22.97 11.91
CA GLN A 309 41.06 23.53 12.49
C GLN A 309 40.86 24.00 13.93
N VAL A 310 39.75 24.70 14.23
CA VAL A 310 39.41 25.12 15.60
C VAL A 310 39.21 23.90 16.51
N ALA A 311 38.50 22.87 16.04
CA ALA A 311 38.30 21.64 16.80
C ALA A 311 39.63 20.92 17.08
N ARG A 312 40.51 20.83 16.08
CA ARG A 312 41.85 20.24 16.22
C ARG A 312 42.70 21.00 17.22
N TYR A 313 42.71 22.33 17.16
CA TYR A 313 43.44 23.18 18.11
C TYR A 313 42.94 22.98 19.55
N ARG A 314 41.62 22.89 19.76
CA ARG A 314 41.03 22.61 21.08
C ARG A 314 41.48 21.25 21.62
N ASP A 315 41.51 20.22 20.78
CA ASP A 315 41.98 18.89 21.17
C ASP A 315 43.47 18.89 21.53
N MET A 316 44.30 19.60 20.77
CA MET A 316 45.72 19.74 21.11
C MET A 316 45.91 20.42 22.47
N ARG A 317 45.21 21.53 22.73
CA ARG A 317 45.30 22.20 24.05
C ARG A 317 44.81 21.31 25.18
N LYS A 318 43.75 20.53 24.95
CA LYS A 318 43.23 19.59 25.94
C LYS A 318 44.25 18.50 26.26
N LYS A 319 44.85 17.87 25.24
CA LYS A 319 45.93 16.88 25.40
C LYS A 319 47.15 17.46 26.11
N ALA A 320 47.56 18.68 25.74
CA ALA A 320 48.68 19.35 26.40
C ALA A 320 48.43 19.57 27.91
N ARG A 321 47.20 19.96 28.29
CA ARG A 321 46.78 20.11 29.69
C ARG A 321 46.76 18.77 30.44
N GLU A 322 46.27 17.72 29.78
CA GLU A 322 46.25 16.36 30.37
C GLU A 322 47.69 15.86 30.61
N ILE A 323 48.61 16.07 29.65
CA ILE A 323 50.02 15.72 29.78
C ILE A 323 50.68 16.52 30.91
N SER A 324 50.45 17.83 30.99
CA SER A 324 51.02 18.66 32.07
C SER A 324 50.52 18.25 33.45
N TYR A 325 49.24 17.88 33.56
CA TYR A 325 48.65 17.41 34.81
C TYR A 325 49.27 16.07 35.24
N ILE A 326 49.39 15.10 34.32
CA ILE A 326 50.02 13.80 34.60
C ILE A 326 51.48 13.97 35.05
N ALA A 327 52.21 14.90 34.42
CA ALA A 327 53.59 15.21 34.78
C ALA A 327 53.72 15.85 36.17
N GLN A 328 52.71 16.57 36.65
CA GLN A 328 52.67 17.17 37.99
C GLN A 328 52.28 16.16 39.07
N THR A 329 51.39 15.21 38.78
CA THR A 329 50.93 14.19 39.74
C THR A 329 51.88 13.01 39.93
N LYS A 330 52.92 12.89 39.10
CA LYS A 330 53.95 11.84 39.18
C LYS A 330 55.26 12.29 39.83
N LYS A 331 55.33 13.55 40.27
CA LYS A 331 56.31 14.04 41.24
C LYS A 331 55.69 13.97 42.61
#